data_AF-A0A4R1ASQ0-F1
#
_entry.id   AF-A0A4R1ASQ0-F1
#
_cell.length_a   1.000
_cell.length_b   1.000
_cell.length_c   1.000
_cell.angle_alpha   90.00
_cell.angle_beta   90.00
_cell.angle_gamma   90.00
#
_symmetry.space_group_name_H-M   'P 1'
#
loop_
_entity.id
_entity.type
_entity.pdbx_description
1 polymer ?
#
loop_
_entity_poly.entity_id
_entity_poly.type
_entity_poly.pdbx_seq_one_letter_code
_entity_poly.pdbx_strand_id
1 'polypeptide(L)'
;MDKNKTGKWSFNNMKRGMGIAAAVLAIGTSTTVVAAQNTDYFKMFFDGNVMNSAAAIDQVTIEQGIKMKVEESIIGGKSAIIIASFERENGAVFPEEAVIDTVELDLKNGAGYMVEQQVSEDGKKLIAMFDVDASSSLDGEKVTIKADAIMNGETDEKVAEGPFKHTFKVKDHSDRLTIDLTTKLKNEKTALKTLYISLLGVGVEGERTDGNTSYLPENTPSVKVITKDDKIVDLQASSTSTTDIGFKWQYSLDINTRLKMQEWK
;
A
#
# COMPACT_ATOMS: atom_id res chain seq x y z
N MET A 1 -16.69 -27.39 -66.12
CA MET A 1 -15.52 -26.50 -66.26
C MET A 1 -15.81 -25.25 -65.43
N ASP A 2 -14.93 -24.93 -64.48
CA ASP A 2 -14.48 -23.58 -64.08
C ASP A 2 -15.48 -22.40 -64.16
N LYS A 3 -15.65 -21.51 -63.18
CA LYS A 3 -14.73 -20.99 -62.17
C LYS A 3 -15.50 -20.11 -61.16
N ASN A 4 -15.03 -20.12 -59.91
CA ASN A 4 -15.27 -19.15 -58.85
C ASN A 4 -15.25 -17.68 -59.30
N LYS A 5 -16.10 -16.85 -58.67
CA LYS A 5 -15.69 -15.53 -58.16
C LYS A 5 -16.59 -15.04 -57.03
N THR A 6 -15.91 -14.73 -55.94
CA THR A 6 -16.32 -14.24 -54.62
C THR A 6 -16.92 -12.83 -54.67
N GLY A 7 -18.06 -12.63 -53.98
CA GLY A 7 -18.73 -11.35 -53.79
C GLY A 7 -18.71 -10.94 -52.32
N LYS A 8 -18.06 -9.79 -52.06
CA LYS A 8 -17.85 -9.08 -50.79
C LYS A 8 -19.04 -9.08 -49.82
N TRP A 9 -18.78 -9.43 -48.57
CA TRP A 9 -19.62 -9.06 -47.43
C TRP A 9 -19.04 -7.78 -46.79
N SER A 10 -19.84 -6.72 -46.77
CA SER A 10 -19.49 -5.39 -46.25
C SER A 10 -20.06 -5.21 -44.85
N PHE A 11 -19.21 -5.26 -43.82
CA PHE A 11 -19.53 -4.72 -42.50
C PHE A 11 -18.78 -3.41 -42.29
N ASN A 12 -19.42 -2.31 -42.69
CA ASN A 12 -19.11 -0.99 -42.14
C ASN A 12 -20.08 -0.74 -40.99
N ASN A 13 -19.55 -0.73 -39.75
CA ASN A 13 -19.81 0.26 -38.70
C ASN A 13 -19.44 -0.33 -37.33
N MET A 14 -18.16 -0.30 -36.98
CA MET A 14 -17.73 -0.52 -35.60
C MET A 14 -16.50 0.33 -35.29
N LYS A 15 -16.72 1.57 -34.82
CA LYS A 15 -15.69 2.39 -34.17
C LYS A 15 -16.33 3.39 -33.19
N ARG A 16 -16.29 3.05 -31.89
CA ARG A 16 -15.88 4.00 -30.84
C ARG A 16 -15.01 3.24 -29.87
N GLY A 17 -13.71 3.57 -29.92
CA GLY A 17 -12.64 2.84 -29.27
C GLY A 17 -12.61 3.09 -27.77
N MET A 18 -12.63 2.00 -27.01
CA MET A 18 -11.92 1.94 -25.74
C MET A 18 -10.46 1.62 -26.08
N GLY A 19 -9.58 2.61 -25.90
CA GLY A 19 -8.14 2.36 -25.93
C GLY A 19 -7.76 1.63 -24.64
N ILE A 20 -7.71 0.30 -24.68
CA ILE A 20 -7.07 -0.50 -23.64
C ILE A 20 -5.61 -0.60 -24.03
N ALA A 21 -4.76 0.20 -23.37
CA ALA A 21 -3.32 0.01 -23.43
C ALA A 21 -2.96 -1.14 -22.48
N ALA A 22 -2.77 -2.35 -23.02
CA ALA A 22 -2.31 -3.50 -22.26
C ALA A 22 -0.80 -3.66 -22.47
N ALA A 23 -0.01 -3.45 -21.42
CA ALA A 23 1.39 -3.85 -21.36
C ALA A 23 1.47 -5.16 -20.57
N VAL A 24 1.98 -6.22 -21.20
CA VAL A 24 2.25 -7.51 -20.54
C VAL A 24 3.72 -7.54 -20.15
N LEU A 25 4.01 -7.58 -18.84
CA LEU A 25 5.36 -7.68 -18.31
C LEU A 25 5.54 -9.04 -17.64
N ALA A 26 6.49 -9.83 -18.15
CA ALA A 26 6.88 -11.09 -17.54
C ALA A 26 7.96 -10.83 -16.47
N ILE A 27 7.61 -11.01 -15.20
CA ILE A 27 8.53 -10.76 -14.07
C ILE A 27 9.35 -12.04 -13.79
N GLY A 28 10.61 -12.02 -14.19
CA GLY A 28 11.61 -13.01 -13.78
C GLY A 28 12.28 -12.58 -12.48
N THR A 29 11.86 -13.17 -11.36
CA THR A 29 12.48 -12.90 -10.04
C THR A 29 13.67 -13.84 -9.82
N SER A 30 14.88 -13.30 -9.75
CA SER A 30 16.08 -14.01 -9.27
C SER A 30 15.92 -14.38 -7.80
N THR A 31 16.12 -15.64 -7.47
CA THR A 31 15.90 -16.24 -6.16
C THR A 31 16.94 -15.80 -5.13
N THR A 32 16.56 -14.92 -4.21
CA THR A 32 17.18 -14.84 -2.88
C THR A 32 16.22 -15.46 -1.87
N VAL A 33 16.59 -16.66 -1.39
CA VAL A 33 15.85 -17.38 -0.36
C VAL A 33 16.22 -16.75 0.98
N VAL A 34 15.45 -15.76 1.41
CA VAL A 34 15.41 -15.29 2.80
C VAL A 34 14.10 -15.78 3.39
N ALA A 35 14.16 -16.41 4.56
CA ALA A 35 13.06 -17.11 5.19
C ALA A 35 11.80 -16.24 5.28
N ALA A 36 10.72 -16.71 4.67
CA ALA A 36 9.40 -16.11 4.73
C ALA A 36 8.89 -16.12 6.19
N GLN A 37 8.82 -14.95 6.82
CA GLN A 37 8.04 -14.78 8.04
C GLN A 37 7.19 -13.50 7.92
N ASN A 38 5.88 -13.75 7.85
CA ASN A 38 4.74 -12.86 8.04
C ASN A 38 4.32 -11.91 6.91
N THR A 39 3.61 -12.47 5.93
CA THR A 39 2.70 -11.76 5.02
C THR A 39 1.25 -11.71 5.53
N ASP A 40 0.96 -12.20 6.74
CA ASP A 40 -0.43 -12.38 7.21
C ASP A 40 -1.10 -11.08 7.70
N TYR A 41 -0.36 -10.06 8.16
CA TYR A 41 -0.94 -8.75 8.55
C TYR A 41 -1.56 -8.00 7.38
N PHE A 42 -1.06 -8.27 6.18
CA PHE A 42 -1.56 -7.66 4.98
C PHE A 42 -2.95 -8.17 4.64
N LYS A 43 -3.20 -9.47 4.83
CA LYS A 43 -4.54 -10.04 4.67
C LYS A 43 -5.54 -9.44 5.66
N MET A 44 -5.07 -8.93 6.79
CA MET A 44 -5.93 -8.31 7.81
C MET A 44 -6.49 -6.97 7.33
N PHE A 45 -5.65 -6.11 6.74
CA PHE A 45 -6.07 -4.78 6.25
C PHE A 45 -6.46 -4.77 4.76
N PHE A 46 -6.06 -5.78 3.99
CA PHE A 46 -6.21 -5.82 2.55
C PHE A 46 -6.64 -7.22 2.10
N ASP A 47 -7.79 -7.33 1.43
CA ASP A 47 -8.44 -8.61 1.09
C ASP A 47 -7.73 -9.40 -0.05
N GLY A 48 -6.40 -9.59 0.02
CA GLY A 48 -5.57 -10.09 -1.09
C GLY A 48 -4.58 -11.21 -0.75
N ASN A 49 -4.32 -12.09 -1.72
CA ASN A 49 -3.20 -13.06 -1.66
C ASN A 49 -1.88 -12.34 -1.95
N VAL A 50 -1.10 -12.08 -0.92
CA VAL A 50 0.16 -11.34 -1.03
C VAL A 50 1.27 -12.19 -1.65
N MET A 51 2.04 -11.62 -2.58
CA MET A 51 3.26 -12.24 -3.10
C MET A 51 4.36 -12.23 -2.04
N ASN A 52 5.07 -13.33 -1.80
CA ASN A 52 6.22 -13.36 -0.91
C ASN A 52 7.34 -12.43 -1.43
N SER A 53 7.53 -11.28 -0.80
CA SER A 53 8.67 -10.38 -0.97
C SER A 53 9.11 -9.91 0.42
N ALA A 54 10.35 -10.24 0.81
CA ALA A 54 10.85 -9.93 2.14
C ALA A 54 11.54 -8.57 2.13
N ALA A 55 10.88 -7.56 2.70
CA ALA A 55 11.55 -6.33 3.10
C ALA A 55 11.02 -5.86 4.46
N ALA A 56 11.20 -6.71 5.48
CA ALA A 56 10.97 -6.31 6.86
C ALA A 56 11.99 -5.24 7.27
N ILE A 57 11.53 -4.21 7.98
CA ILE A 57 12.43 -3.30 8.69
C ILE A 57 12.90 -4.05 9.94
N ASP A 58 14.16 -4.46 9.97
CA ASP A 58 14.77 -5.28 11.03
C ASP A 58 14.98 -4.54 12.37
N GLN A 59 14.16 -3.54 12.68
CA GLN A 59 14.22 -2.84 13.96
C GLN A 59 13.07 -3.28 14.85
N VAL A 60 13.43 -4.01 15.90
CA VAL A 60 12.53 -4.47 16.95
C VAL A 60 12.90 -3.74 18.24
N THR A 61 11.91 -3.29 18.99
CA THR A 61 12.10 -2.77 20.35
C THR A 61 11.20 -3.52 21.30
N ILE A 62 11.72 -3.89 22.47
CA ILE A 62 10.92 -4.53 23.53
C ILE A 62 10.85 -3.56 24.70
N GLU A 63 9.64 -3.15 25.05
CA GLU A 63 9.36 -2.28 26.18
C GLU A 63 8.17 -2.84 26.97
N GLN A 64 8.29 -2.93 28.30
CA GLN A 64 7.25 -3.44 29.20
C GLN A 64 6.67 -4.80 28.78
N GLY A 65 7.51 -5.70 28.28
CA GLY A 65 7.10 -7.03 27.81
C GLY A 65 6.29 -7.02 26.51
N ILE A 66 6.20 -5.89 25.82
CA ILE A 66 5.65 -5.76 24.48
C ILE A 66 6.79 -5.53 23.49
N LYS A 67 6.89 -6.43 22.53
CA LYS A 67 7.78 -6.37 21.40
C LYS A 67 7.07 -5.63 20.27
N MET A 68 7.61 -4.48 19.91
CA MET A 68 7.17 -3.69 18.77
C MET A 68 8.11 -3.87 17.59
N LYS A 69 7.54 -3.96 16.39
CA LYS A 69 8.29 -4.06 15.14
C LYS A 69 7.59 -3.27 14.05
N VAL A 70 8.33 -2.53 13.25
CA VAL A 70 7.80 -2.01 11.98
C VAL A 70 7.90 -3.13 10.95
N GLU A 71 6.76 -3.62 10.48
CA GLU A 71 6.71 -4.74 9.55
C GLU A 71 6.97 -4.26 8.12
N GLU A 72 6.39 -3.13 7.71
CA GLU A 72 6.62 -2.52 6.39
C GLU A 72 6.40 -1.00 6.40
N SER A 73 7.09 -0.29 5.51
CA SER A 73 6.75 1.08 5.12
C SER A 73 6.84 1.26 3.60
N ILE A 74 5.81 1.84 2.99
CA ILE A 74 5.86 2.33 1.59
C ILE A 74 5.83 3.83 1.58
N ILE A 75 6.69 4.42 0.76
CA ILE A 75 6.77 5.86 0.59
C ILE A 75 6.18 6.25 -0.75
N GLY A 76 5.17 7.10 -0.72
CA GLY A 76 4.52 7.75 -1.84
C GLY A 76 5.03 9.17 -2.10
N GLY A 77 6.30 9.44 -1.83
CA GLY A 77 6.84 10.80 -1.71
C GLY A 77 6.44 11.43 -0.37
N LYS A 78 5.38 12.25 -0.39
CA LYS A 78 4.86 12.95 0.80
C LYS A 78 3.92 12.12 1.66
N SER A 79 3.42 11.01 1.13
CA SER A 79 2.52 10.11 1.84
C SER A 79 3.21 8.79 2.14
N ALA A 80 2.79 8.07 3.18
CA ALA A 80 3.32 6.74 3.46
C ALA A 80 2.28 5.84 4.13
N ILE A 81 2.36 4.54 3.84
CA ILE A 81 1.70 3.52 4.66
C ILE A 81 2.78 2.90 5.56
N ILE A 82 2.54 2.88 6.86
CA ILE A 82 3.45 2.31 7.86
C ILE A 82 2.67 1.26 8.64
N ILE A 83 3.16 0.01 8.66
CA ILE A 83 2.56 -1.06 9.46
C ILE A 83 3.48 -1.42 10.61
N ALA A 84 2.96 -1.38 11.82
CA ALA A 84 3.66 -1.80 13.04
C ALA A 84 2.91 -2.92 13.73
N SER A 85 3.64 -3.90 14.26
CA SER A 85 3.12 -4.98 15.06
C SER A 85 3.55 -4.87 16.51
N PHE A 86 2.67 -5.30 17.40
CA PHE A 86 2.85 -5.40 18.83
C PHE A 86 2.62 -6.85 19.23
N GLU A 87 3.62 -7.49 19.85
CA GLU A 87 3.60 -8.87 20.33
C GLU A 87 3.89 -8.88 21.82
N ARG A 88 3.24 -9.73 22.60
CA ARG A 88 3.72 -10.01 23.97
C ARG A 88 4.99 -10.85 23.90
N GLU A 89 6.03 -10.46 24.62
CA GLU A 89 7.32 -11.17 24.64
C GLU A 89 7.19 -12.63 25.07
N ASN A 90 6.23 -12.91 25.97
CA ASN A 90 5.91 -14.26 26.42
C ASN A 90 5.09 -15.08 25.42
N GLY A 91 4.73 -14.53 24.26
CA GLY A 91 3.92 -15.17 23.22
C GLY A 91 2.44 -15.34 23.56
N ALA A 92 1.95 -14.74 24.66
CA ALA A 92 0.54 -14.77 25.00
C ALA A 92 -0.29 -13.96 23.99
N VAL A 93 -1.53 -14.39 23.77
CA VAL A 93 -2.46 -13.73 22.88
C VAL A 93 -3.03 -12.44 23.49
N PHE A 94 -3.46 -11.54 22.63
CA PHE A 94 -4.33 -10.41 22.93
C PHE A 94 -5.80 -10.85 22.87
N PRO A 95 -6.71 -10.18 23.62
CA PRO A 95 -8.14 -10.24 23.35
C PRO A 95 -8.46 -9.85 21.91
N GLU A 96 -9.55 -10.37 21.34
CA GLU A 96 -9.95 -10.13 19.94
C GLU A 96 -10.15 -8.65 19.63
N GLU A 97 -10.76 -7.91 20.55
CA GLU A 97 -11.01 -6.47 20.44
C GLU A 97 -9.90 -5.62 21.09
N ALA A 98 -8.69 -6.15 21.23
CA ALA A 98 -7.60 -5.36 21.81
C ALA A 98 -7.25 -4.15 20.93
N VAL A 99 -7.06 -3.01 21.57
CA VAL A 99 -6.77 -1.73 20.90
C VAL A 99 -5.74 -0.96 21.70
N ILE A 100 -4.93 -0.14 21.01
CA ILE A 100 -4.03 0.82 21.62
C ILE A 100 -4.81 2.12 21.84
N ASP A 101 -4.93 2.54 23.11
CA ASP A 101 -5.76 3.69 23.53
C ASP A 101 -5.27 5.01 22.91
N THR A 102 -3.96 5.26 23.02
CA THR A 102 -3.27 6.37 22.35
C THR A 102 -2.15 5.78 21.52
N VAL A 103 -2.24 5.88 20.20
CA VAL A 103 -1.16 5.51 19.28
C VAL A 103 -0.84 6.67 18.35
N GLU A 104 0.41 7.11 18.37
CA GLU A 104 0.84 8.32 17.68
C GLU A 104 2.10 8.13 16.86
N LEU A 105 2.20 8.89 15.76
CA LEU A 105 3.45 9.11 15.04
C LEU A 105 4.03 10.49 15.38
N ASP A 106 5.26 10.49 15.86
CA ASP A 106 6.07 11.68 16.04
C ASP A 106 7.02 11.85 14.86
N LEU A 107 6.75 12.86 14.03
CA LEU A 107 7.55 13.26 12.87
C LEU A 107 7.97 14.74 12.99
N LYS A 108 9.23 15.04 12.65
CA LYS A 108 9.80 16.39 12.78
C LYS A 108 9.06 17.49 12.01
N ASN A 109 8.57 17.19 10.81
CA ASN A 109 8.01 18.20 9.91
C ASN A 109 6.49 18.32 10.01
N GLY A 110 5.88 17.63 10.99
CA GLY A 110 4.43 17.47 11.06
C GLY A 110 3.90 16.60 9.93
N ALA A 111 2.98 15.69 10.26
CA ALA A 111 2.19 14.95 9.29
C ALA A 111 0.80 14.75 9.87
N GLY A 112 -0.21 14.78 9.01
CA GLY A 112 -1.49 14.16 9.33
C GLY A 112 -1.35 12.65 9.16
N TYR A 113 -2.05 11.88 9.97
CA TYR A 113 -2.18 10.46 9.73
C TYR A 113 -3.51 9.94 10.23
N MET A 114 -3.97 8.87 9.61
CA MET A 114 -5.03 8.03 10.12
C MET A 114 -4.40 6.73 10.61
N VAL A 115 -4.97 6.14 11.65
CA VAL A 115 -4.52 4.86 12.18
C VAL A 115 -5.68 3.87 12.21
N GLU A 116 -5.42 2.68 11.70
CA GLU A 116 -6.30 1.51 11.81
C GLU A 116 -5.60 0.45 12.65
N GLN A 117 -6.36 -0.27 13.47
CA GLN A 117 -5.83 -1.27 14.39
C GLN A 117 -6.61 -2.57 14.29
N GLN A 118 -5.91 -3.69 14.35
CA GLN A 118 -6.54 -5.01 14.30
C GLN A 118 -5.68 -6.08 14.96
N VAL A 119 -6.33 -7.03 15.64
CA VAL A 119 -5.68 -8.21 16.21
C VAL A 119 -5.59 -9.32 15.15
N SER A 120 -4.45 -10.01 15.09
CA SER A 120 -4.24 -11.11 14.14
C SER A 120 -5.17 -12.29 14.41
N GLU A 121 -5.44 -13.10 13.38
CA GLU A 121 -6.31 -14.29 13.51
C GLU A 121 -5.87 -15.24 14.62
N ASP A 122 -4.57 -15.37 14.85
CA ASP A 122 -4.01 -16.20 15.92
C ASP A 122 -3.94 -15.51 17.29
N GLY A 123 -4.40 -14.26 17.37
CA GLY A 123 -4.41 -13.40 18.55
C GLY A 123 -3.02 -12.95 19.00
N LYS A 124 -1.93 -13.37 18.37
CA LYS A 124 -0.58 -13.12 18.91
C LYS A 124 -0.07 -11.71 18.66
N LYS A 125 -0.66 -10.99 17.70
CA LYS A 125 -0.24 -9.63 17.36
C LYS A 125 -1.42 -8.68 17.36
N LEU A 126 -1.16 -7.49 17.85
CA LEU A 126 -1.97 -6.31 17.56
C LEU A 126 -1.22 -5.49 16.50
N ILE A 127 -1.87 -5.18 15.39
CA ILE A 127 -1.27 -4.48 14.27
C ILE A 127 -1.87 -3.08 14.19
N ALA A 128 -1.03 -2.08 13.99
CA ALA A 128 -1.42 -0.71 13.69
C ALA A 128 -0.92 -0.34 12.29
N MET A 129 -1.84 0.09 11.43
CA MET A 129 -1.54 0.64 10.11
C MET A 129 -1.76 2.15 10.14
N PHE A 130 -0.72 2.92 9.80
CA PHE A 130 -0.80 4.36 9.66
C PHE A 130 -0.83 4.72 8.17
N ASP A 131 -1.84 5.47 7.76
CA ASP A 131 -1.87 6.18 6.49
C ASP A 131 -1.47 7.63 6.74
N VAL A 132 -0.27 7.99 6.30
CA VAL A 132 0.43 9.23 6.64
C VAL A 132 0.42 10.17 5.44
N ASP A 133 0.12 11.45 5.69
CA ASP A 133 0.28 12.53 4.73
C ASP A 133 1.09 13.68 5.34
N ALA A 134 2.21 14.00 4.70
CA ALA A 134 3.18 14.97 5.20
C ALA A 134 3.37 16.15 4.24
N SER A 135 3.91 17.25 4.77
CA SER A 135 4.20 18.45 3.97
C SER A 135 5.44 18.27 3.05
N SER A 136 6.33 17.35 3.42
CA SER A 136 7.61 17.03 2.75
C SER A 136 7.75 15.54 2.50
N SER A 137 8.72 15.14 1.68
CA SER A 137 9.07 13.73 1.50
C SER A 137 9.37 13.05 2.85
N LEU A 138 8.93 11.80 2.98
CA LEU A 138 9.16 10.97 4.17
C LEU A 138 10.40 10.07 4.02
N ASP A 139 11.03 10.04 2.85
CA ASP A 139 12.18 9.15 2.61
C ASP A 139 13.39 9.48 3.48
N GLY A 140 13.85 8.48 4.25
CA GLY A 140 14.95 8.61 5.20
C GLY A 140 14.61 9.36 6.48
N GLU A 141 13.38 9.88 6.62
CA GLU A 141 12.94 10.61 7.81
C GLU A 141 12.90 9.70 9.04
N LYS A 142 13.20 10.28 10.19
CA LYS A 142 13.19 9.58 11.47
C LYS A 142 11.79 9.72 12.08
N VAL A 143 11.12 8.59 12.28
CA VAL A 143 9.75 8.51 12.80
C VAL A 143 9.74 7.72 14.10
N THR A 144 8.96 8.19 15.07
CA THR A 144 8.76 7.47 16.33
C THR A 144 7.29 7.12 16.52
N ILE A 145 6.98 5.83 16.64
CA ILE A 145 5.69 5.36 17.11
C ILE A 145 5.69 5.47 18.64
N LYS A 146 4.65 6.08 19.20
CA LYS A 146 4.40 6.14 20.65
C LYS A 146 3.05 5.50 20.94
N ALA A 147 3.00 4.68 21.97
CA ALA A 147 1.77 4.07 22.44
C ALA A 147 1.70 4.09 23.97
N ASP A 148 0.55 4.44 24.55
CA ASP A 148 0.42 4.64 26.00
C ASP A 148 0.04 3.35 26.75
N ALA A 149 -0.92 2.60 26.22
CA ALA A 149 -1.40 1.34 26.80
C ALA A 149 -2.11 0.50 25.74
N ILE A 150 -2.16 -0.81 25.96
CA ILE A 150 -3.03 -1.71 25.22
C ILE A 150 -4.22 -2.02 26.13
N MET A 151 -5.42 -1.84 25.60
CA MET A 151 -6.69 -2.01 26.30
C MET A 151 -7.50 -3.12 25.63
N ASN A 152 -8.43 -3.70 26.38
CA ASN A 152 -9.47 -4.54 25.82
C ASN A 152 -10.62 -3.64 25.38
N GLY A 153 -10.88 -3.55 24.08
CA GLY A 153 -11.88 -2.65 23.50
C GLY A 153 -13.33 -2.94 23.89
N GLU A 154 -13.63 -4.13 24.43
CA GLU A 154 -14.98 -4.43 24.93
C GLU A 154 -15.20 -4.00 26.39
N THR A 155 -14.13 -4.06 27.20
CA THR A 155 -14.24 -3.95 28.67
C THR A 155 -13.53 -2.74 29.24
N ASP A 156 -12.76 -2.03 28.43
CA ASP A 156 -11.84 -0.95 28.83
C ASP A 156 -10.81 -1.40 29.90
N GLU A 157 -10.57 -2.71 30.03
CA GLU A 157 -9.56 -3.23 30.94
C GLU A 157 -8.16 -3.10 30.32
N LYS A 158 -7.18 -2.72 31.16
CA LYS A 158 -5.79 -2.58 30.72
C LYS A 158 -5.16 -3.97 30.49
N VAL A 159 -4.79 -4.23 29.24
CA VAL A 159 -4.17 -5.48 28.77
C VAL A 159 -2.65 -5.42 28.86
N ALA A 160 -2.05 -4.25 28.64
CA ALA A 160 -0.63 -3.98 28.86
C ALA A 160 -0.40 -2.50 29.21
N GLU A 161 0.55 -2.25 30.11
CA GLU A 161 0.93 -0.90 30.55
C GLU A 161 2.15 -0.40 29.77
N GLY A 162 2.04 0.76 29.13
CA GLY A 162 3.15 1.43 28.47
C GLY A 162 3.90 2.40 29.40
N PRO A 163 4.65 3.38 28.84
CA PRO A 163 4.68 3.74 27.43
C PRO A 163 5.50 2.75 26.60
N PHE A 164 5.13 2.62 25.32
CA PHE A 164 5.88 1.92 24.30
C PHE A 164 6.38 2.93 23.26
N LYS A 165 7.67 2.90 22.93
CA LYS A 165 8.30 3.78 21.95
C LYS A 165 9.20 3.02 20.99
N HIS A 166 8.97 3.23 19.70
CA HIS A 166 9.82 2.65 18.66
C HIS A 166 10.20 3.70 17.64
N THR A 167 11.50 3.90 17.47
CA THR A 167 12.02 4.88 16.53
C THR A 167 12.77 4.19 15.40
N PHE A 168 12.40 4.52 14.17
CA PHE A 168 12.98 3.96 12.96
C PHE A 168 13.21 5.07 11.92
N LYS A 169 13.91 4.71 10.84
CA LYS A 169 13.98 5.55 9.64
C LYS A 169 13.05 4.97 8.59
N VAL A 170 12.14 5.79 8.08
CA VAL A 170 11.28 5.37 6.96
C VAL A 170 12.17 5.17 5.75
N LYS A 171 11.98 4.06 5.07
CA LYS A 171 12.65 3.76 3.80
C LYS A 171 11.65 3.13 2.86
N ASP A 172 11.74 3.50 1.59
CA ASP A 172 10.99 2.81 0.56
C ASP A 172 11.61 1.42 0.35
N HIS A 173 10.83 0.40 0.66
CA HIS A 173 11.19 -1.00 0.50
C HIS A 173 10.63 -1.62 -0.79
N SER A 174 10.04 -0.80 -1.66
CA SER A 174 9.52 -1.27 -2.94
C SER A 174 10.62 -1.52 -3.97
N ASP A 175 10.40 -2.55 -4.79
CA ASP A 175 11.13 -2.74 -6.03
C ASP A 175 10.74 -1.65 -7.02
N ARG A 176 11.74 -0.99 -7.62
CA ARG A 176 11.53 0.11 -8.56
C ARG A 176 11.73 -0.35 -9.98
N LEU A 177 10.75 -0.08 -10.84
CA LEU A 177 10.83 -0.32 -12.27
C LEU A 177 10.59 0.97 -13.03
N THR A 178 11.57 1.40 -13.82
CA THR A 178 11.37 2.50 -14.77
C THR A 178 10.47 2.05 -15.91
N ILE A 179 9.46 2.87 -16.20
CA ILE A 179 8.54 2.69 -17.31
C ILE A 179 8.51 3.97 -18.14
N ASP A 180 8.07 3.86 -19.39
CA ASP A 180 7.77 5.03 -20.21
C ASP A 180 6.42 4.79 -20.90
N LEU A 181 5.36 5.18 -20.20
CA LEU A 181 3.99 5.02 -20.69
C LEU A 181 3.29 6.37 -20.72
N THR A 182 2.77 6.75 -21.87
CA THR A 182 1.88 7.92 -21.95
C THR A 182 0.44 7.45 -21.96
N THR A 183 -0.37 7.98 -21.05
CA THR A 183 -1.81 7.75 -21.03
C THR A 183 -2.57 9.02 -21.38
N LYS A 184 -3.72 8.86 -22.03
CA LYS A 184 -4.65 9.94 -22.30
C LYS A 184 -6.05 9.48 -21.89
N LEU A 185 -6.55 10.02 -20.79
CA LEU A 185 -7.90 9.75 -20.30
C LEU A 185 -8.70 11.05 -20.34
N LYS A 186 -9.75 11.07 -21.18
CA LYS A 186 -10.55 12.29 -21.45
C LYS A 186 -9.64 13.46 -21.87
N ASN A 187 -9.58 14.51 -21.05
CA ASN A 187 -8.80 15.73 -21.27
C ASN A 187 -7.44 15.69 -20.53
N GLU A 188 -7.15 14.62 -19.79
CA GLU A 188 -5.90 14.48 -19.06
C GLU A 188 -4.90 13.66 -19.86
N LYS A 189 -3.67 14.16 -19.93
CA LYS A 189 -2.54 13.46 -20.55
C LYS A 189 -1.45 13.31 -19.51
N THR A 190 -1.05 12.09 -19.20
CA THR A 190 -0.01 11.80 -18.22
C THR A 190 1.11 10.97 -18.81
N ALA A 191 2.33 11.19 -18.34
CA ALA A 191 3.47 10.32 -18.62
C ALA A 191 3.85 9.60 -17.32
N LEU A 192 3.71 8.28 -17.32
CA LEU A 192 4.07 7.41 -16.20
C LEU A 192 5.52 6.99 -16.37
N LYS A 193 6.29 7.11 -15.28
CA LYS A 193 7.75 7.04 -15.29
C LYS A 193 8.29 5.92 -14.41
N THR A 194 7.62 5.65 -13.30
CA THR A 194 8.12 4.69 -12.32
C THR A 194 6.99 3.87 -11.74
N LEU A 195 7.19 2.56 -11.68
CA LEU A 195 6.41 1.65 -10.85
C LEU A 195 7.20 1.33 -9.59
N TYR A 196 6.50 1.32 -8.47
CA TYR A 196 6.96 0.92 -7.15
C TYR A 196 6.16 -0.31 -6.78
N ILE A 197 6.80 -1.46 -6.59
CA ILE A 197 6.12 -2.72 -6.30
C ILE A 197 6.57 -3.20 -4.93
N SER A 198 5.65 -3.40 -4.00
CA SER A 198 5.96 -4.04 -2.71
C SER A 198 4.85 -5.02 -2.31
N LEU A 199 4.92 -5.53 -1.08
CA LEU A 199 3.85 -6.34 -0.51
C LEU A 199 2.53 -5.58 -0.36
N LEU A 200 2.52 -4.26 -0.09
CA LEU A 200 1.24 -3.55 0.16
C LEU A 200 0.53 -3.19 -1.14
N GLY A 201 1.25 -3.22 -2.27
CA GLY A 201 0.68 -3.03 -3.58
C GLY A 201 1.61 -2.31 -4.53
N VAL A 202 1.03 -1.45 -5.36
CA VAL A 202 1.71 -0.83 -6.50
C VAL A 202 1.59 0.68 -6.39
N GLY A 203 2.72 1.37 -6.41
CA GLY A 203 2.78 2.80 -6.65
C GLY A 203 3.06 3.08 -8.13
N VAL A 204 2.33 4.01 -8.73
CA VAL A 204 2.54 4.45 -10.11
C VAL A 204 2.79 5.95 -10.10
N GLU A 205 4.03 6.33 -10.39
CA GLU A 205 4.46 7.73 -10.41
C GLU A 205 4.58 8.27 -11.84
N GLY A 206 4.17 9.52 -12.01
CA GLY A 206 4.23 10.20 -13.29
C GLY A 206 4.02 11.70 -13.19
N GLU A 207 3.90 12.32 -14.34
CA GLU A 207 3.68 13.74 -14.49
C GLU A 207 2.53 14.03 -15.45
N ARG A 208 1.86 15.18 -15.25
CA ARG A 208 0.87 15.68 -16.20
C ARG A 208 1.59 16.36 -17.37
N THR A 209 1.21 16.00 -18.59
CA THR A 209 1.78 16.52 -19.85
C THR A 209 0.77 17.31 -20.67
N ASP A 210 -0.38 17.64 -20.07
CA ASP A 210 -1.45 18.46 -20.63
C ASP A 210 -1.34 19.96 -20.25
N GLY A 211 -0.30 20.34 -19.49
CA GLY A 211 -0.06 21.70 -19.03
C GLY A 211 -0.66 22.02 -17.65
N ASN A 212 -1.47 21.14 -17.07
CA ASN A 212 -2.12 21.35 -15.77
C ASN A 212 -1.28 20.81 -14.59
N THR A 213 0.02 21.09 -14.58
CA THR A 213 0.97 20.48 -13.62
C THR A 213 0.75 20.87 -12.15
N SER A 214 -0.02 21.93 -11.89
CA SER A 214 -0.35 22.37 -10.52
C SER A 214 -1.45 21.55 -9.84
N TYR A 215 -2.09 20.62 -10.55
CA TYR A 215 -3.21 19.83 -10.04
C TYR A 215 -2.93 18.33 -10.17
N LEU A 216 -3.35 17.56 -9.17
CA LEU A 216 -3.35 16.10 -9.28
C LEU A 216 -4.28 15.66 -10.43
N PRO A 217 -4.01 14.52 -11.08
CA PRO A 217 -4.94 13.95 -12.05
C PRO A 217 -6.29 13.65 -11.40
N GLU A 218 -7.38 14.02 -12.06
CA GLU A 218 -8.74 13.71 -11.61
C GLU A 218 -9.13 12.26 -11.94
N ASN A 219 -8.51 11.67 -12.96
CA ASN A 219 -8.80 10.32 -13.41
C ASN A 219 -7.68 9.36 -13.01
N THR A 220 -8.03 8.37 -12.20
CA THR A 220 -7.12 7.31 -11.80
C THR A 220 -7.26 6.11 -12.74
N PRO A 221 -6.16 5.64 -13.38
CA PRO A 221 -6.24 4.47 -14.25
C PRO A 221 -6.50 3.19 -13.45
N SER A 222 -7.12 2.21 -14.09
CA SER A 222 -7.22 0.86 -13.51
C SER A 222 -5.88 0.15 -13.69
N VAL A 223 -5.36 -0.42 -12.60
CA VAL A 223 -4.17 -1.27 -12.62
C VAL A 223 -4.61 -2.72 -12.44
N LYS A 224 -4.09 -3.61 -13.29
CA LYS A 224 -4.29 -5.06 -13.17
C LYS A 224 -2.95 -5.73 -12.99
N VAL A 225 -2.85 -6.58 -11.98
CA VAL A 225 -1.68 -7.42 -11.73
C VAL A 225 -1.99 -8.83 -12.22
N ILE A 226 -1.08 -9.39 -13.02
CA ILE A 226 -1.15 -10.78 -13.46
C ILE A 226 -0.03 -11.53 -12.74
N THR A 227 -0.40 -12.47 -11.89
CA THR A 227 0.55 -13.29 -11.13
C THR A 227 1.11 -14.43 -11.99
N LYS A 228 2.16 -15.11 -11.51
CA LYS A 228 2.78 -16.25 -12.23
C LYS A 228 1.86 -17.46 -12.39
N ASP A 229 0.82 -17.58 -11.56
CA ASP A 229 -0.25 -18.57 -11.67
C ASP A 229 -1.45 -18.06 -12.48
N ASP A 230 -1.25 -17.02 -13.31
CA ASP A 230 -2.23 -16.41 -14.22
C ASP A 230 -3.48 -15.83 -13.52
N LYS A 231 -3.42 -15.59 -12.20
CA LYS A 231 -4.49 -14.87 -11.52
C LYS A 231 -4.39 -13.39 -11.84
N ILE A 232 -5.54 -12.81 -12.14
CA ILE A 232 -5.68 -11.38 -12.42
C ILE A 232 -6.27 -10.73 -11.18
N VAL A 233 -5.57 -9.74 -10.64
CA VAL A 233 -6.03 -8.91 -9.52
C VAL A 233 -6.21 -7.50 -10.04
N ASP A 234 -7.43 -6.98 -9.93
CA ASP A 234 -7.74 -5.59 -10.25
C ASP A 234 -7.48 -4.73 -9.02
N LEU A 235 -6.51 -3.83 -9.09
CA LEU A 235 -6.18 -2.94 -7.99
C LEU A 235 -7.00 -1.66 -8.06
N GLN A 236 -7.51 -1.25 -6.91
CA GLN A 236 -8.09 0.07 -6.71
C GLN A 236 -7.03 1.02 -6.18
N ALA A 237 -7.08 2.26 -6.65
CA ALA A 237 -6.22 3.28 -6.07
C ALA A 237 -6.74 3.65 -4.69
N SER A 238 -5.86 3.57 -3.69
CA SER A 238 -6.13 3.99 -2.32
C SER A 238 -5.89 5.49 -2.15
N SER A 239 -4.83 6.03 -2.74
CA SER A 239 -4.51 7.46 -2.63
C SER A 239 -3.82 8.01 -3.87
N THR A 240 -3.83 9.34 -3.98
CA THR A 240 -3.05 10.10 -4.97
C THR A 240 -2.37 11.25 -4.27
N SER A 241 -1.06 11.35 -4.41
CA SER A 241 -0.26 12.39 -3.75
C SER A 241 0.67 13.08 -4.74
N THR A 242 1.15 14.27 -4.37
CA THR A 242 2.18 14.98 -5.15
C THR A 242 3.55 14.41 -4.86
N THR A 243 4.40 14.34 -5.89
CA THR A 243 5.82 14.00 -5.77
C THR A 243 6.68 15.09 -6.40
N ASP A 244 8.01 14.96 -6.30
CA ASP A 244 8.95 15.93 -6.87
C ASP A 244 8.85 16.02 -8.40
N ILE A 245 8.38 14.96 -9.07
CA ILE A 245 8.21 14.93 -10.53
C ILE A 245 6.75 15.13 -10.97
N GLY A 246 5.79 15.15 -10.04
CA GLY A 246 4.39 15.34 -10.37
C GLY A 246 3.48 14.70 -9.35
N PHE A 247 3.09 13.46 -9.60
CA PHE A 247 2.14 12.72 -8.76
C PHE A 247 2.48 11.24 -8.65
N LYS A 248 1.93 10.59 -7.63
CA LYS A 248 1.94 9.14 -7.49
C LYS A 248 0.55 8.65 -7.09
N TRP A 249 0.04 7.69 -7.86
CA TRP A 249 -1.10 6.88 -7.45
C TRP A 249 -0.60 5.72 -6.62
N GLN A 250 -1.19 5.51 -5.45
CA GLN A 250 -0.98 4.30 -4.65
C GLN A 250 -2.16 3.37 -4.88
N TYR A 251 -1.86 2.11 -5.20
CA TYR A 251 -2.83 1.04 -5.36
C TYR A 251 -2.57 0.02 -4.29
N SER A 252 -3.56 -0.23 -3.45
CA SER A 252 -3.50 -1.27 -2.43
C SER A 252 -4.00 -2.59 -3.02
N LEU A 253 -3.47 -3.71 -2.52
CA LEU A 253 -3.95 -5.06 -2.89
C LEU A 253 -5.31 -5.43 -2.28
N ASP A 254 -6.04 -4.46 -1.72
CA ASP A 254 -7.38 -4.66 -1.15
C ASP A 254 -8.38 -5.06 -2.24
N ILE A 255 -8.97 -6.25 -2.13
CA ILE A 255 -10.01 -6.71 -3.04
C ILE A 255 -11.40 -6.33 -2.50
N ASN A 256 -11.57 -5.91 -1.23
CA ASN A 256 -12.92 -5.81 -0.65
C ASN A 256 -13.03 -5.08 0.71
N THR A 257 -12.66 -3.81 0.85
CA THR A 257 -13.21 -3.07 2.02
C THR A 257 -13.60 -1.62 1.76
N ARG A 258 -14.91 -1.39 1.89
CA ARG A 258 -15.54 -0.08 1.99
C ARG A 258 -16.25 -0.02 3.34
N LEU A 259 -15.55 0.19 4.47
CA LEU A 259 -16.23 0.34 5.75
C LEU A 259 -15.56 1.31 6.75
N LYS A 260 -16.41 2.25 7.19
CA LYS A 260 -16.48 2.97 8.48
C LYS A 260 -15.17 3.50 9.08
N MET A 261 -14.76 4.66 8.57
CA MET A 261 -13.86 5.59 9.26
C MET A 261 -14.46 6.01 10.62
N GLN A 262 -13.69 5.88 11.70
CA GLN A 262 -13.87 6.74 12.86
C GLN A 262 -13.06 8.02 12.64
N GLU A 263 -13.76 9.14 12.42
CA GLU A 263 -13.16 10.47 12.46
C GLU A 263 -12.98 10.90 13.91
N TRP A 264 -11.75 11.06 14.39
CA TRP A 264 -11.48 11.80 15.62
C TRP A 264 -10.25 12.72 15.46
N LYS A 265 -10.58 14.03 15.49
CA LYS A 265 -9.80 15.26 15.76
C LYS A 265 -8.49 15.55 15.02
#